data_AF-A0A8J9VJP8-F1
#
_entry.id   AF-A0A8J9VJP8-F1
#
_cell.length_a   1.000
_cell.length_b   1.000
_cell.length_c   1.000
_cell.angle_alpha   90.00
_cell.angle_beta   90.00
_cell.angle_gamma   90.00
#
_symmetry.space_group_name_H-M   'P 1'
#
loop_
_entity.id
_entity.type
_entity.pdbx_description
1 polymer ?
#
loop_
_entity_poly.entity_id
_entity_poly.type
_entity_poly.pdbx_seq_one_letter_code
_entity_poly.pdbx_strand_id
1 'polypeptide(L)'
;MSHRSSAFQLSDLFPREIDIEVCLKTLKIYQKLEGDVNCVVWDASLVLAKYLETMCQSKPDFLSGIRVLELGSGLGVVGLTAATLGAQVTLTDLPEALPLLRLNISENKQKIASMGGYAIAESLVWGDKNSEIHKQEFDMIVLADCVYYEDAINPLIETLQCLNNTVKKKPTIYLTQELRDTEIQKKLWKIFYEKLAEFFYIEKIPEEQQHSNYRSSDILLLKMIKK
;
A
#
# COMPACT_ATOMS: atom_id res chain seq x y z
N MET A 1 -19.08 -28.49 -18.18
CA MET A 1 -18.00 -28.32 -19.19
C MET A 1 -16.97 -27.36 -18.60
N SER A 2 -15.70 -27.68 -18.81
CA SER A 2 -14.50 -27.26 -18.05
C SER A 2 -14.41 -25.82 -17.56
N HIS A 3 -14.28 -25.64 -16.24
CA HIS A 3 -13.54 -24.52 -15.67
C HIS A 3 -12.07 -24.68 -16.08
N ARG A 4 -11.61 -23.91 -17.05
CA ARG A 4 -10.17 -23.74 -17.30
C ARG A 4 -9.60 -22.95 -16.13
N SER A 5 -8.89 -23.64 -15.25
CA SER A 5 -7.87 -23.00 -14.42
C SER A 5 -6.86 -22.37 -15.39
N SER A 6 -6.87 -21.04 -15.49
CA SER A 6 -5.84 -20.32 -16.23
C SER A 6 -4.54 -20.45 -15.43
N ALA A 7 -3.67 -21.34 -15.90
CA ALA A 7 -2.33 -21.45 -15.35
C ALA A 7 -1.62 -20.09 -15.46
N PHE A 8 -0.88 -19.70 -14.42
CA PHE A 8 -0.04 -18.50 -14.42
C PHE A 8 0.99 -18.59 -15.56
N GLN A 9 0.77 -17.85 -16.66
CA GLN A 9 1.71 -17.77 -17.77
C GLN A 9 2.48 -16.45 -17.70
N LEU A 10 3.81 -16.54 -17.67
CA LEU A 10 4.72 -15.38 -17.64
C LEU A 10 4.64 -14.53 -18.92
N SER A 11 4.09 -15.06 -20.01
CA SER A 11 3.95 -14.38 -21.31
C SER A 11 3.02 -13.17 -21.27
N ASP A 12 2.12 -13.12 -20.29
CA ASP A 12 1.06 -12.09 -20.22
C ASP A 12 1.49 -10.90 -19.35
N LEU A 13 2.71 -10.97 -18.81
CA LEU A 13 3.26 -9.96 -17.92
C LEU A 13 4.03 -8.91 -18.71
N PHE A 14 3.76 -7.64 -18.43
CA PHE A 14 4.54 -6.53 -18.95
C PHE A 14 5.10 -5.69 -17.79
N PRO A 15 6.37 -5.25 -17.87
CA PRO A 15 6.98 -4.47 -16.81
C PRO A 15 6.57 -3.00 -16.88
N ARG A 16 6.39 -2.39 -15.71
CA ARG A 16 6.41 -0.95 -15.50
C ARG A 16 7.60 -0.60 -14.62
N GLU A 17 8.35 0.40 -15.04
CA GLU A 17 9.48 0.92 -14.30
C GLU A 17 9.05 2.11 -13.44
N ILE A 18 9.55 2.16 -12.21
CA ILE A 18 9.26 3.23 -11.24
C ILE A 18 10.59 3.68 -10.64
N ASP A 19 10.96 4.92 -10.92
CA ASP A 19 12.22 5.50 -10.44
C ASP A 19 12.10 6.04 -9.01
N ILE A 20 12.99 5.56 -8.15
CA ILE A 20 13.26 6.04 -6.81
C ILE A 20 14.56 6.85 -6.89
N GLU A 21 14.43 8.12 -7.19
CA GLU A 21 15.50 9.07 -7.51
C GLU A 21 16.45 9.27 -6.32
N VAL A 22 15.93 9.34 -5.09
CA VAL A 22 16.74 9.60 -3.88
C VAL A 22 17.81 8.53 -3.63
N CYS A 23 17.61 7.30 -4.13
CA CYS A 23 18.59 6.21 -4.02
C CYS A 23 19.08 5.67 -5.37
N LEU A 24 18.73 6.34 -6.48
CA LEU A 24 19.11 5.99 -7.85
C LEU A 24 18.78 4.53 -8.20
N LYS A 25 17.58 4.07 -7.81
CA LYS A 25 17.07 2.73 -8.11
C LYS A 25 15.80 2.83 -8.95
N THR A 26 15.67 1.93 -9.91
CA THR A 26 14.44 1.76 -10.69
C THR A 26 13.80 0.45 -10.29
N LEU A 27 12.62 0.50 -9.69
CA LEU A 27 11.80 -0.68 -9.44
C LEU A 27 11.21 -1.19 -10.75
N LYS A 28 11.11 -2.51 -10.89
CA LYS A 28 10.45 -3.15 -12.03
C LYS A 28 9.26 -3.95 -11.52
N ILE A 29 8.07 -3.54 -11.92
CA ILE A 29 6.79 -4.08 -11.44
C ILE A 29 6.08 -4.74 -12.61
N TYR A 30 5.86 -6.04 -12.54
CA TYR A 30 5.09 -6.77 -13.54
C TYR A 30 3.59 -6.57 -13.34
N GLN A 31 2.90 -6.28 -14.43
CA GLN A 31 1.46 -6.06 -14.53
C GLN A 31 0.84 -7.09 -15.49
N LYS A 32 -0.50 -7.24 -15.46
CA LYS A 32 -1.26 -7.97 -16.49
C LYS A 32 -2.28 -7.06 -17.15
N LEU A 33 -2.51 -7.27 -18.45
CA LEU A 33 -3.56 -6.58 -19.20
C LEU A 33 -4.94 -7.15 -18.91
N GLU A 34 -5.01 -8.46 -18.64
CA GLU A 34 -6.22 -9.17 -18.28
C GLU A 34 -6.08 -9.77 -16.88
N GLY A 35 -7.05 -9.48 -16.00
CA GLY A 35 -7.05 -9.88 -14.61
C GLY A 35 -7.96 -9.00 -13.76
N ASP A 36 -7.95 -9.25 -12.45
CA ASP A 36 -8.67 -8.42 -11.47
C ASP A 36 -7.91 -7.12 -11.18
N VAL A 37 -8.52 -6.21 -10.42
CA VAL A 37 -7.98 -4.88 -10.07
C VAL A 37 -6.57 -4.91 -9.45
N ASN A 38 -6.15 -6.05 -8.90
CA ASN A 38 -4.84 -6.24 -8.28
C ASN A 38 -3.69 -6.46 -9.28
N CYS A 39 -3.94 -6.44 -10.60
CA CYS A 39 -2.93 -6.72 -11.62
C CYS A 39 -2.37 -5.47 -12.33
N VAL A 40 -2.78 -4.26 -11.94
CA VAL A 40 -2.35 -2.97 -12.51
C VAL A 40 -1.82 -2.02 -11.44
N VAL A 41 -0.96 -1.08 -11.85
CA VAL A 41 -0.47 0.00 -10.99
C VAL A 41 -1.46 1.16 -11.02
N TRP A 42 -2.06 1.44 -9.86
CA TRP A 42 -3.00 2.55 -9.65
C TRP A 42 -2.27 3.87 -9.35
N ASP A 43 -2.79 5.00 -9.85
CA ASP A 43 -2.13 6.30 -9.70
C ASP A 43 -1.99 6.73 -8.24
N ALA A 44 -2.98 6.42 -7.39
CA ALA A 44 -2.91 6.67 -5.95
C ALA A 44 -1.72 5.94 -5.26
N SER A 45 -1.28 4.79 -5.79
CA SER A 45 -0.09 4.09 -5.29
C SER A 45 1.21 4.82 -5.66
N LEU A 46 1.26 5.46 -6.83
CA LEU A 46 2.40 6.27 -7.25
C LEU A 46 2.52 7.55 -6.42
N VAL A 47 1.39 8.21 -6.14
CA VAL A 47 1.34 9.38 -5.25
C VAL A 47 1.90 9.03 -3.88
N LEU A 48 1.46 7.92 -3.26
CA LEU A 48 1.97 7.53 -1.95
C LEU A 48 3.45 7.12 -2.00
N ALA A 49 3.87 6.35 -3.00
CA ALA A 49 5.26 5.94 -3.18
C ALA A 49 6.21 7.15 -3.31
N LYS A 50 5.87 8.12 -4.16
CA LYS A 50 6.69 9.33 -4.37
C LYS A 50 6.60 10.31 -3.20
N TYR A 51 5.50 10.29 -2.44
CA TYR A 51 5.46 11.01 -1.16
C TYR A 51 6.43 10.42 -0.13
N LEU A 52 6.48 9.10 0.04
CA LEU A 52 7.47 8.46 0.92
C LEU A 52 8.90 8.79 0.50
N GLU A 53 9.17 8.82 -0.80
CA GLU A 53 10.45 9.27 -1.33
C GLU A 53 10.74 10.74 -0.98
N THR A 54 9.78 11.64 -1.16
CA THR A 54 9.91 13.07 -0.81
C THR A 54 10.23 13.25 0.69
N MET A 55 9.64 12.42 1.55
CA MET A 55 9.97 12.39 2.97
C MET A 55 11.41 11.94 3.22
N CYS A 56 11.89 10.93 2.51
CA CYS A 56 13.29 10.48 2.58
C CYS A 56 14.29 11.51 2.02
N GLN A 57 13.92 12.29 1.00
CA GLN A 57 14.75 13.39 0.52
C GLN A 57 14.97 14.44 1.63
N SER A 58 13.93 14.74 2.41
CA SER A 58 14.00 15.71 3.51
C SER A 58 14.63 15.12 4.78
N LYS A 59 14.40 13.83 5.04
CA LYS A 59 14.91 13.10 6.20
C LYS A 59 15.38 11.70 5.74
N PRO A 60 16.68 11.53 5.43
CA PRO A 60 17.21 10.28 4.85
C PRO A 60 16.84 9.01 5.63
N ASP A 61 16.87 9.07 6.96
CA ASP A 61 16.55 7.93 7.82
C ASP A 61 15.04 7.76 8.11
N PHE A 62 14.15 8.43 7.37
CA PHE A 62 12.70 8.39 7.62
C PHE A 62 12.12 6.98 7.59
N LEU A 63 12.61 6.12 6.70
CA LEU A 63 12.18 4.71 6.56
C LEU A 63 13.25 3.69 6.97
N SER A 64 14.46 4.13 7.29
CA SER A 64 15.58 3.22 7.56
C SER A 64 15.31 2.34 8.78
N GLY A 65 15.23 1.03 8.55
CA GLY A 65 15.05 0.01 9.59
C GLY A 65 13.65 -0.05 10.23
N ILE A 66 12.71 0.81 9.85
CA ILE A 66 11.36 0.80 10.44
C ILE A 66 10.53 -0.36 9.87
N ARG A 67 9.59 -0.87 10.66
CA ARG A 67 8.63 -1.90 10.26
C ARG A 67 7.41 -1.27 9.60
N VAL A 68 7.17 -1.59 8.34
CA VAL A 68 6.03 -1.08 7.56
C VAL A 68 5.10 -2.23 7.20
N LEU A 69 3.80 -2.01 7.37
CA LEU A 69 2.75 -2.90 6.85
C LEU A 69 2.04 -2.21 5.70
N GLU A 70 1.93 -2.86 4.55
CA GLU A 70 1.06 -2.42 3.45
C GLU A 70 -0.22 -3.26 3.43
N LEU A 71 -1.38 -2.62 3.46
CA LEU A 71 -2.70 -3.26 3.30
C LEU A 71 -3.18 -3.07 1.87
N GLY A 72 -3.65 -4.14 1.23
CA GLY A 72 -4.14 -4.08 -0.16
C GLY A 72 -3.01 -3.73 -1.12
N SER A 73 -1.92 -4.47 -1.03
CA SER A 73 -0.67 -4.14 -1.74
C SER A 73 -0.79 -4.22 -3.26
N GLY A 74 -1.71 -5.04 -3.79
CA GLY A 74 -1.82 -5.37 -5.20
C GLY A 74 -0.48 -5.84 -5.76
N LEU A 75 0.17 -4.98 -6.54
CA LEU A 75 1.48 -5.23 -7.13
C LEU A 75 2.68 -4.86 -6.23
N GLY A 76 2.43 -4.18 -5.11
CA GLY A 76 3.39 -3.82 -4.07
C GLY A 76 4.15 -2.52 -4.31
N VAL A 77 3.61 -1.59 -5.10
CA VAL A 77 4.32 -0.35 -5.48
C VAL A 77 4.76 0.46 -4.26
N VAL A 78 3.88 0.67 -3.28
CA VAL A 78 4.18 1.49 -2.11
C VAL A 78 5.16 0.76 -1.19
N GLY A 79 4.88 -0.49 -0.85
CA GLY A 79 5.73 -1.29 0.03
C GLY A 79 7.11 -1.58 -0.55
N LEU A 80 7.23 -1.86 -1.85
CA LEU A 80 8.53 -2.07 -2.49
C LEU A 80 9.33 -0.77 -2.57
N THR A 81 8.66 0.38 -2.73
CA THR A 81 9.31 1.69 -2.61
C THR A 81 9.84 1.90 -1.20
N ALA A 82 9.01 1.66 -0.17
CA ALA A 82 9.43 1.77 1.21
C ALA A 82 10.61 0.84 1.56
N ALA A 83 10.57 -0.40 1.08
CA ALA A 83 11.65 -1.37 1.25
C ALA A 83 12.94 -0.91 0.56
N THR A 84 12.83 -0.33 -0.64
CA THR A 84 14.00 0.23 -1.36
C THR A 84 14.56 1.49 -0.71
N LEU A 85 13.80 2.11 0.20
CA LEU A 85 14.22 3.22 1.05
C LEU A 85 14.69 2.75 2.45
N GLY A 86 14.89 1.44 2.65
CA GLY A 86 15.50 0.86 3.85
C GLY A 86 14.52 0.29 4.88
N ALA A 87 13.21 0.29 4.61
CA ALA A 87 12.23 -0.27 5.53
C ALA A 87 12.21 -1.81 5.54
N GLN A 88 11.70 -2.37 6.63
CA GLN A 88 11.36 -3.79 6.80
C GLN A 88 9.87 -3.97 6.55
N VAL A 89 9.50 -4.41 5.35
CA VAL A 89 8.13 -4.33 4.85
C VAL A 89 7.43 -5.68 4.83
N THR A 90 6.24 -5.73 5.41
CA THR A 90 5.27 -6.80 5.20
C THR A 90 4.19 -6.28 4.25
N LEU A 91 4.17 -6.78 3.03
CA LEU A 91 3.14 -6.49 2.05
C LEU A 91 2.00 -7.50 2.22
N THR A 92 0.76 -7.02 2.34
CA THR A 92 -0.40 -7.89 2.51
C THR A 92 -1.49 -7.65 1.51
N ASP A 93 -2.14 -8.74 1.12
CA ASP A 93 -3.28 -8.76 0.21
C ASP A 93 -4.05 -10.09 0.34
N LEU A 94 -5.09 -10.27 -0.46
CA LEU A 94 -5.82 -11.52 -0.60
C LEU A 94 -4.92 -12.63 -1.18
N PRO A 95 -5.17 -13.91 -0.85
CA PRO A 95 -4.35 -15.05 -1.31
C PRO A 95 -4.06 -15.07 -2.81
N GLU A 96 -5.03 -14.66 -3.64
CA GLU A 96 -4.96 -14.62 -5.10
C GLU A 96 -3.98 -13.59 -5.66
N ALA A 97 -3.70 -12.50 -4.93
CA ALA A 97 -2.73 -11.48 -5.34
C ALA A 97 -1.27 -11.88 -5.03
N LEU A 98 -1.08 -12.76 -4.04
CA LEU A 98 0.25 -13.12 -3.53
C LEU A 98 1.23 -13.67 -4.57
N PRO A 99 0.82 -14.50 -5.56
CA PRO A 99 1.77 -15.00 -6.56
C PRO A 99 2.45 -13.88 -7.36
N LEU A 100 1.67 -12.88 -7.82
CA LEU A 100 2.21 -11.76 -8.58
C LEU A 100 2.98 -10.78 -7.69
N LEU A 101 2.48 -10.52 -6.48
CA LEU A 101 3.19 -9.71 -5.49
C LEU A 101 4.57 -10.30 -5.13
N ARG A 102 4.64 -11.62 -4.91
CA ARG A 102 5.91 -12.33 -4.63
C ARG A 102 6.89 -12.28 -5.81
N LEU A 103 6.38 -12.34 -7.04
CA LEU A 103 7.21 -12.15 -8.23
C LEU A 103 7.83 -10.74 -8.25
N ASN A 104 7.03 -9.70 -7.98
CA ASN A 104 7.51 -8.31 -7.93
C ASN A 104 8.52 -8.08 -6.79
N ILE A 105 8.33 -8.72 -5.63
CA ILE A 105 9.33 -8.72 -4.55
C ILE A 105 10.64 -9.35 -5.04
N SER A 106 10.56 -10.54 -5.66
CA SER A 106 11.75 -11.25 -6.14
C SER A 106 12.54 -10.46 -7.18
N GLU A 107 11.85 -9.81 -8.12
CA GLU A 107 12.47 -8.98 -9.17
C GLU A 107 13.27 -7.80 -8.58
N ASN A 108 12.82 -7.26 -7.43
CA ASN A 108 13.43 -6.08 -6.82
C ASN A 108 14.31 -6.41 -5.60
N LYS A 109 14.47 -7.69 -5.24
CA LYS A 109 15.15 -8.15 -4.03
C LYS A 109 16.57 -7.60 -3.87
N GLN A 110 17.37 -7.58 -4.93
CA GLN A 110 18.75 -7.07 -4.85
C GLN A 110 18.80 -5.55 -4.65
N LYS A 111 17.88 -4.81 -5.27
CA LYS A 111 17.78 -3.35 -5.13
C LYS A 111 17.43 -2.98 -3.69
N ILE A 112 16.43 -3.67 -3.13
CA ILE A 112 15.99 -3.54 -1.74
C ILE A 112 17.14 -3.87 -0.76
N ALA A 113 17.78 -5.03 -0.94
CA ALA A 113 18.85 -5.47 -0.05
C ALA A 113 20.06 -4.51 -0.08
N SER A 114 20.37 -3.91 -1.24
CA SER A 114 21.46 -2.93 -1.36
C SER A 114 21.25 -1.65 -0.55
N MET A 115 20.00 -1.39 -0.12
CA MET A 115 19.60 -0.24 0.70
C MET A 115 19.29 -0.65 2.16
N GLY A 116 19.59 -1.89 2.54
CA GLY A 116 19.34 -2.41 3.89
C GLY A 116 17.86 -2.73 4.20
N GLY A 117 16.98 -2.63 3.21
CA GLY A 117 15.58 -2.96 3.37
C GLY A 117 15.27 -4.44 3.19
N TYR A 118 14.01 -4.78 3.43
CA TYR A 118 13.48 -6.13 3.29
C TYR A 118 12.00 -6.08 2.90
N ALA A 119 11.53 -7.08 2.15
CA ALA A 119 10.13 -7.18 1.75
C ALA A 119 9.68 -8.65 1.75
N ILE A 120 8.53 -8.92 2.36
CA ILE A 120 7.81 -10.20 2.29
C ILE A 120 6.34 -9.99 1.96
N ALA A 121 5.71 -11.03 1.43
CA ALA A 121 4.28 -11.04 1.12
C ALA A 121 3.54 -12.08 1.96
N GLU A 122 2.57 -11.61 2.73
CA GLU A 122 1.70 -12.40 3.59
C GLU A 122 0.23 -12.22 3.22
N SER A 123 -0.60 -13.23 3.50
CA SER A 123 -2.05 -13.07 3.30
C SER A 123 -2.66 -12.29 4.45
N LEU A 124 -3.54 -11.34 4.13
CA LEU A 124 -4.42 -10.71 5.11
C LEU A 124 -5.77 -10.42 4.46
N VAL A 125 -6.77 -11.22 4.82
CA VAL A 125 -8.17 -10.89 4.54
C VAL A 125 -8.61 -9.89 5.60
N TRP A 126 -9.05 -8.71 5.18
CA TRP A 126 -9.51 -7.70 6.13
C TRP A 126 -10.68 -8.23 6.96
N GLY A 127 -10.72 -7.87 8.24
CA GLY A 127 -11.71 -8.34 9.21
C GLY A 127 -11.40 -9.71 9.81
N ASP A 128 -10.41 -10.45 9.31
CA ASP A 128 -9.96 -11.70 9.93
C ASP A 128 -9.19 -11.39 11.23
N LYS A 129 -9.86 -11.63 12.37
CA LYS A 129 -9.30 -11.40 13.71
C LYS A 129 -8.26 -12.44 14.12
N ASN A 130 -8.14 -13.55 13.39
CA ASN A 130 -7.22 -14.64 13.72
C ASN A 130 -5.86 -14.49 13.03
N SER A 131 -5.70 -13.51 12.13
CA SER A 131 -4.43 -13.32 11.43
C SER A 131 -3.27 -13.03 12.40
N GLU A 132 -2.15 -13.73 12.19
CA GLU A 132 -0.90 -13.52 12.94
C GLU A 132 -0.32 -12.11 12.71
N ILE A 133 -0.72 -11.41 11.64
CA ILE A 133 -0.32 -10.02 11.38
C ILE A 133 -0.74 -9.11 12.53
N HIS A 134 -1.90 -9.37 13.16
CA HIS A 134 -2.38 -8.58 14.31
C HIS A 134 -1.52 -8.71 15.57
N LYS A 135 -0.67 -9.75 15.64
CA LYS A 135 0.26 -9.97 16.74
C LYS A 135 1.61 -9.29 16.50
N GLN A 136 1.82 -8.73 15.32
CA GLN A 136 3.03 -8.00 14.96
C GLN A 136 2.91 -6.52 15.34
N GLU A 137 4.04 -5.83 15.39
CA GLU A 137 4.10 -4.40 15.69
C GLU A 137 4.71 -3.67 14.49
N PHE A 138 4.08 -2.57 14.09
CA PHE A 138 4.54 -1.77 12.96
C PHE A 138 4.73 -0.33 13.40
N ASP A 139 5.72 0.32 12.80
CA ASP A 139 5.97 1.75 12.98
C ASP A 139 5.06 2.57 12.07
N MET A 140 4.76 2.01 10.91
CA MET A 140 3.96 2.64 9.87
C MET A 140 3.02 1.62 9.20
N ILE A 141 1.81 2.07 8.87
CA ILE A 141 0.88 1.34 8.01
C ILE A 141 0.63 2.19 6.77
N VAL A 142 0.65 1.58 5.59
CA VAL A 142 0.35 2.25 4.32
C VAL A 142 -0.77 1.52 3.60
N LEU A 143 -1.61 2.27 2.90
CA LEU A 143 -2.65 1.72 2.04
C LEU A 143 -2.98 2.70 0.92
N ALA A 144 -3.10 2.20 -0.30
CA ALA A 144 -3.38 3.00 -1.48
C ALA A 144 -4.59 2.44 -2.22
N ASP A 145 -5.58 3.29 -2.46
CA ASP A 145 -6.78 3.01 -3.26
C ASP A 145 -7.62 1.80 -2.81
N CYS A 146 -7.69 1.59 -1.49
CA CYS A 146 -8.35 0.43 -0.90
C CYS A 146 -9.88 0.58 -0.71
N VAL A 147 -10.46 1.75 -1.02
CA VAL A 147 -11.88 2.04 -0.77
C VAL A 147 -12.66 2.07 -2.09
N TYR A 148 -13.21 0.92 -2.48
CA TYR A 148 -13.92 0.78 -3.75
C TYR A 148 -15.14 -0.17 -3.71
N TYR A 149 -15.21 -1.08 -2.72
CA TYR A 149 -16.37 -1.95 -2.47
C TYR A 149 -16.97 -1.69 -1.09
N GLU A 150 -18.30 -1.67 -1.01
CA GLU A 150 -19.05 -1.44 0.24
C GLU A 150 -18.74 -2.51 1.30
N ASP A 151 -18.71 -3.77 0.90
CA ASP A 151 -18.49 -4.92 1.79
C ASP A 151 -17.09 -4.90 2.43
N ALA A 152 -16.12 -4.21 1.82
CA ALA A 152 -14.76 -4.09 2.32
C ALA A 152 -14.58 -2.98 3.37
N ILE A 153 -15.53 -2.03 3.48
CA ILE A 153 -15.41 -0.87 4.37
C ILE A 153 -15.27 -1.30 5.83
N ASN A 154 -16.25 -2.03 6.38
CA ASN A 154 -16.22 -2.41 7.80
C ASN A 154 -15.03 -3.34 8.13
N PRO A 155 -14.73 -4.39 7.33
CA PRO A 155 -13.56 -5.22 7.55
C PRO A 155 -12.23 -4.44 7.55
N LEU A 156 -12.06 -3.46 6.66
CA LEU A 156 -10.87 -2.61 6.63
C LEU A 156 -10.75 -1.74 7.88
N ILE A 157 -11.85 -1.12 8.32
CA ILE A 157 -11.88 -0.34 9.57
C ILE A 157 -11.54 -1.22 10.78
N GLU A 158 -12.12 -2.41 10.89
CA GLU A 158 -11.80 -3.37 11.96
C GLU A 158 -10.32 -3.75 11.96
N THR A 159 -9.75 -4.00 10.78
CA THR A 159 -8.33 -4.31 10.60
C THR A 159 -7.44 -3.17 11.10
N LEU A 160 -7.73 -1.93 10.69
CA LEU A 160 -6.99 -0.74 11.12
C LEU A 160 -7.08 -0.53 12.64
N GLN A 161 -8.23 -0.81 13.25
CA GLN A 161 -8.38 -0.74 14.71
C GLN A 161 -7.55 -1.81 15.42
N CYS A 162 -7.61 -3.07 14.96
CA CYS A 162 -6.82 -4.18 15.52
C CYS A 162 -5.32 -3.89 15.50
N LEU A 163 -4.79 -3.46 14.35
CA LEU A 163 -3.38 -3.13 14.16
C LEU A 163 -2.90 -1.95 15.02
N ASN A 164 -3.83 -1.10 15.46
CA ASN A 164 -3.54 0.08 16.26
C ASN A 164 -3.87 -0.11 17.75
N ASN A 165 -4.35 -1.30 18.13
CA ASN A 165 -4.61 -1.71 19.52
C ASN A 165 -3.41 -2.44 20.16
N THR A 166 -2.22 -2.33 19.58
CA THR A 166 -1.00 -2.95 20.12
C THR A 166 -0.47 -2.22 21.35
N VAL A 167 0.22 -2.95 22.23
CA VAL A 167 0.61 -2.48 23.57
C VAL A 167 1.80 -1.51 23.55
N LYS A 168 2.72 -1.65 22.59
CA LYS A 168 4.02 -0.96 22.66
C LYS A 168 4.16 0.26 21.76
N LYS A 169 3.49 0.30 20.60
CA LYS A 169 3.69 1.39 19.63
C LYS A 169 2.45 1.64 18.79
N LYS A 170 2.00 2.89 18.76
CA LYS A 170 0.92 3.35 17.86
C LYS A 170 1.54 3.65 16.48
N PRO A 171 1.23 2.90 15.41
CA PRO A 171 1.73 3.21 14.08
C PRO A 171 1.21 4.55 13.56
N THR A 172 2.01 5.23 12.75
CA THR A 172 1.49 6.29 11.88
C THR A 172 0.92 5.65 10.62
N ILE A 173 -0.26 6.08 10.19
CA ILE A 173 -0.91 5.49 9.01
C ILE A 173 -0.91 6.53 7.89
N TYR A 174 -0.48 6.12 6.69
CA TYR A 174 -0.61 6.93 5.48
C TYR A 174 -1.58 6.24 4.52
N LEU A 175 -2.56 7.00 4.04
CA LEU A 175 -3.59 6.51 3.14
C LEU A 175 -3.66 7.40 1.92
N THR A 176 -3.65 6.82 0.72
CA THR A 176 -4.08 7.50 -0.50
C THR A 176 -5.37 6.94 -1.04
N GLN A 177 -6.23 7.81 -1.56
CA GLN A 177 -7.47 7.42 -2.21
C GLN A 177 -7.77 8.35 -3.38
N GLU A 178 -7.97 7.78 -4.56
CA GLU A 178 -8.53 8.51 -5.70
C GLU A 178 -10.03 8.73 -5.47
N LEU A 179 -10.46 9.99 -5.53
CA LEU A 179 -11.84 10.41 -5.49
C LEU A 179 -12.44 10.25 -6.88
N ARG A 180 -13.42 9.37 -6.98
CA ARG A 180 -14.10 9.07 -8.24
C ARG A 180 -15.43 9.80 -8.30
N ASP A 181 -15.80 10.23 -9.49
CA ASP A 181 -16.97 11.10 -9.67
C ASP A 181 -18.32 10.43 -9.56
N THR A 182 -18.36 9.09 -9.56
CA THR A 182 -19.62 8.35 -9.46
C THR A 182 -20.24 8.51 -8.07
N GLU A 183 -21.57 8.62 -8.02
CA GLU A 183 -22.32 8.77 -6.77
C GLU A 183 -22.07 7.62 -5.79
N ILE A 184 -21.89 6.40 -6.32
CA ILE A 184 -21.56 5.23 -5.51
C ILE A 184 -20.21 5.44 -4.81
N GLN A 185 -19.16 5.80 -5.54
CA GLN A 185 -17.83 5.98 -4.96
C GLN A 185 -17.77 7.16 -3.98
N LYS A 186 -18.45 8.26 -4.29
CA LYS A 186 -18.63 9.39 -3.36
C LYS A 186 -19.28 8.96 -2.05
N LYS A 187 -20.34 8.15 -2.12
CA LYS A 187 -21.03 7.59 -0.94
C LYS A 187 -20.12 6.64 -0.15
N LEU A 188 -19.43 5.72 -0.82
CA LEU A 188 -18.52 4.76 -0.16
C LEU A 188 -17.40 5.48 0.58
N TRP A 189 -16.74 6.43 -0.09
CA TRP A 189 -15.70 7.25 0.54
C TRP A 189 -16.21 8.01 1.75
N LYS A 190 -17.39 8.64 1.63
CA LYS A 190 -18.00 9.37 2.75
C LYS A 190 -18.24 8.46 3.97
N ILE A 191 -18.83 7.29 3.77
CA ILE A 191 -19.10 6.32 4.85
C ILE A 191 -17.80 5.86 5.50
N PHE A 192 -16.79 5.54 4.69
CA PHE A 192 -15.48 5.11 5.17
C PHE A 192 -14.79 6.21 5.98
N TYR A 193 -14.79 7.44 5.48
CA TYR A 193 -14.17 8.58 6.15
C TYR A 193 -14.85 8.90 7.49
N GLU A 194 -16.18 8.91 7.54
CA GLU A 194 -16.94 9.13 8.78
C GLU A 194 -16.59 8.08 9.84
N LYS A 195 -16.52 6.80 9.45
CA LYS A 195 -16.10 5.71 10.35
C LYS A 195 -14.65 5.84 10.81
N LEU A 196 -13.72 6.17 9.91
CA LEU A 196 -12.32 6.41 10.30
C LEU A 196 -12.21 7.56 11.32
N ALA A 197 -12.95 8.64 11.06
CA ALA A 197 -12.91 9.84 11.88
C ALA A 197 -13.43 9.61 13.31
N GLU A 198 -14.11 8.50 13.60
CA GLU A 198 -14.47 8.12 14.97
C GLU A 198 -13.24 7.72 15.80
N PHE A 199 -12.28 6.99 15.20
CA PHE A 199 -11.18 6.33 15.91
C PHE A 199 -9.80 6.99 15.69
N PHE A 200 -9.66 7.80 14.64
CA PHE A 200 -8.38 8.39 14.23
C PHE A 200 -8.46 9.92 14.16
N TYR A 201 -7.36 10.58 14.52
CA TYR A 201 -7.07 11.93 14.05
C TYR A 201 -6.60 11.83 12.60
N ILE A 202 -7.27 12.56 11.70
CA ILE A 202 -7.02 12.52 10.26
C ILE A 202 -6.54 13.90 9.82
N GLU A 203 -5.37 13.93 9.18
CA GLU A 203 -4.76 15.13 8.61
C GLU A 203 -4.63 14.92 7.09
N LYS A 204 -5.19 15.83 6.29
CA LYS A 204 -4.90 15.86 4.85
C LYS A 204 -3.53 16.47 4.64
N ILE A 205 -2.65 15.76 3.93
CA ILE A 205 -1.34 16.29 3.53
C ILE A 205 -1.54 17.27 2.36
N PRO A 206 -1.16 18.54 2.49
CA PRO A 206 -1.28 19.54 1.43
C PRO A 206 -0.48 19.14 0.17
N GLU A 207 -0.97 19.52 -1.01
CA GLU A 207 -0.33 19.20 -2.28
C GLU A 207 1.08 19.77 -2.42
N GLU A 208 1.38 20.87 -1.73
CA GLU A 208 2.71 21.50 -1.68
C GLU A 208 3.73 20.65 -0.91
N GLN A 209 3.27 19.75 -0.05
CA GLN A 209 4.11 18.78 0.66
C GLN A 209 4.22 17.44 -0.08
N GLN A 210 3.53 17.29 -1.21
CA GLN A 210 3.59 16.12 -2.07
C GLN A 210 4.62 16.30 -3.18
N HIS A 211 4.97 15.21 -3.86
CA HIS A 211 5.89 15.26 -4.99
C HIS A 211 5.30 16.10 -6.13
N SER A 212 6.10 17.02 -6.70
CA SER A 212 5.62 18.01 -7.68
C SER A 212 4.92 17.41 -8.91
N ASN A 213 5.45 16.29 -9.40
CA ASN A 213 4.94 15.58 -10.58
C ASN A 213 3.97 14.43 -10.26
N TYR A 214 3.89 13.99 -9.00
CA TYR A 214 3.09 12.83 -8.59
C TYR A 214 2.12 13.25 -7.49
N ARG A 215 1.16 14.08 -7.89
CA ARG A 215 0.06 14.60 -7.08
C ARG A 215 -1.12 14.93 -7.99
N SER A 216 -2.32 14.90 -7.45
CA SER A 216 -3.55 15.27 -8.15
C SER A 216 -4.56 15.81 -7.14
N SER A 217 -5.39 16.77 -7.55
CA SER A 217 -6.52 17.25 -6.75
C SER A 217 -7.53 16.15 -6.44
N ASP A 218 -7.57 15.13 -7.30
CA ASP A 218 -8.49 14.01 -7.20
C ASP A 218 -7.91 12.87 -6.36
N ILE A 219 -6.63 12.92 -5.96
CA ILE A 219 -6.01 11.91 -5.10
C ILE A 219 -5.75 12.53 -3.72
N LEU A 220 -6.51 12.07 -2.74
CA LEU A 220 -6.26 12.44 -1.35
C LEU A 220 -5.04 11.70 -0.83
N LEU A 221 -4.18 12.41 -0.11
CA LEU A 221 -3.15 11.85 0.75
C LEU A 221 -3.46 12.24 2.19
N LEU A 222 -3.68 11.24 3.03
CA LEU A 222 -4.04 11.40 4.43
C LEU A 222 -2.96 10.79 5.33
N LYS A 223 -2.70 11.47 6.44
CA LYS A 223 -1.96 10.93 7.57
C LYS A 223 -2.92 10.74 8.73
N MET A 224 -2.86 9.59 9.37
CA MET A 224 -3.76 9.23 10.46
C MET A 224 -2.97 8.71 11.67
N ILE A 225 -3.42 9.10 12.86
CA ILE A 225 -2.89 8.65 14.14
C ILE A 225 -4.08 8.27 15.02
N LYS A 226 -3.93 7.24 15.86
CA LYS A 226 -4.98 6.88 16.83
C LYS A 226 -5.36 8.08 17.69
N LYS A 227 -6.65 8.18 18.02
CA LYS A 227 -7.09 9.01 19.14
C LYS A 227 -6.58 8.51 20.50
#